data_AF-A0A2W4JQQ4-F1
#
_entry.id   AF-A0A2W4JQQ4-F1
#
_cell.length_a   1.000
_cell.length_b   1.000
_cell.length_c   1.000
_cell.angle_alpha   90.00
_cell.angle_beta   90.00
_cell.angle_gamma   90.00
#
_symmetry.space_group_name_H-M   'P 1'
#
loop_
_entity.id
_entity.type
_entity.pdbx_description
1 polymer ?
#
loop_
_entity_poly.entity_id
_entity_poly.type
_entity_poly.pdbx_seq_one_letter_code
_entity_poly.pdbx_strand_id
1 'polypeptide(L)' 'MSSTTVHELAIEGMTCAACVNRVEKALARVPGVARASVNLATERARVEAR' A
#
# COMPACT_ATOMS: atom_id res chain seq x y z
N MET A 1 23.91 5.09 -0.40
CA MET A 1 23.01 5.00 0.75
C MET A 1 21.61 5.34 0.26
N SER A 2 20.76 4.36 -0.06
CA SER A 2 19.34 4.61 -0.34
C SER A 2 18.54 4.15 0.87
N SER A 3 17.96 5.10 1.60
CA SER A 3 17.11 4.83 2.75
C SER A 3 15.71 4.52 2.26
N THR A 4 15.34 3.23 2.18
CA THR A 4 13.96 2.83 1.89
C THR A 4 13.09 3.13 3.11
N THR A 5 12.15 4.05 2.97
CA THR A 5 11.21 4.42 4.04
C THR A 5 9.98 3.53 3.95
N VAL A 6 9.56 2.98 5.08
CA VAL A 6 8.34 2.18 5.18
C VAL A 6 7.24 3.03 5.78
N HIS A 7 6.12 3.12 5.07
CA HIS A 7 4.91 3.79 5.53
C HIS A 7 3.81 2.76 5.76
N GLU A 8 3.16 2.82 6.93
CA GLU A 8 1.94 2.07 7.21
C GLU A 8 0.75 3.03 7.21
N LEU A 9 -0.22 2.72 6.36
CA LEU A 9 -1.40 3.54 6.12
C LEU A 9 -2.62 2.73 6.53
N ALA A 10 -3.47 3.29 7.39
CA ALA A 10 -4.81 2.74 7.61
C ALA A 10 -5.70 3.11 6.42
N ILE A 11 -6.53 2.17 5.95
CA ILE A 11 -7.43 2.40 4.82
C ILE A 11 -8.85 2.13 5.25
N GLU A 12 -9.63 3.20 5.33
CA GLU A 12 -11.04 3.13 5.66
C GLU A 12 -11.87 2.64 4.45
N GLY A 13 -12.97 1.94 4.73
CA GLY A 13 -13.93 1.53 3.71
C GLY A 13 -13.48 0.34 2.83
N MET A 14 -12.42 -0.37 3.23
CA MET A 14 -11.93 -1.54 2.51
C MET A 14 -12.79 -2.77 2.83
N THR A 15 -13.89 -2.96 2.10
CA THR A 15 -14.89 -4.00 2.42
C THR A 15 -14.81 -5.25 1.55
N CYS A 16 -13.96 -5.29 0.53
CA CYS A 16 -13.86 -6.45 -0.35
C CYS A 16 -12.46 -6.68 -0.93
N ALA A 17 -12.17 -7.94 -1.28
CA ALA A 17 -10.90 -8.33 -1.91
C ALA A 17 -10.62 -7.61 -3.24
N ALA A 18 -11.66 -7.18 -3.96
CA ALA A 18 -11.49 -6.39 -5.18
C ALA A 18 -11.02 -4.95 -4.89
N CYS A 19 -11.35 -4.38 -3.72
CA CYS A 19 -10.82 -3.08 -3.29
C CYS A 19 -9.32 -3.15 -2.95
N VAL A 20 -8.88 -4.23 -2.29
CA VAL A 20 -7.46 -4.49 -1.99
C VAL A 20 -6.61 -4.37 -3.24
N ASN A 21 -6.98 -5.13 -4.29
CA ASN A 21 -6.24 -5.15 -5.55
C ASN A 21 -6.21 -3.77 -6.25
N ARG A 22 -7.29 -2.99 -6.15
CA ARG A 22 -7.35 -1.65 -6.74
C ARG A 22 -6.42 -0.68 -6.01
N VAL A 23 -6.45 -0.70 -4.68
CA VAL A 23 -5.60 0.14 -3.84
C VAL A 23 -4.12 -0.21 -4.04
N GLU A 24 -3.78 -1.50 -4.02
CA GLU A 24 -2.38 -1.94 -4.19
C GLU A 24 -1.82 -1.48 -5.54
N LYS A 25 -2.58 -1.65 -6.62
CA LYS A 25 -2.20 -1.15 -7.95
C LYS A 25 -2.08 0.37 -8.02
N ALA A 26 -2.93 1.10 -7.31
CA ALA A 26 -2.87 2.55 -7.25
C ALA A 26 -1.59 3.02 -6.53
N LEU A 27 -1.27 2.41 -5.37
CA LEU A 27 -0.06 2.72 -4.60
C LEU A 27 1.21 2.38 -5.37
N ALA A 28 1.24 1.24 -6.07
CA ALA A 28 2.38 0.83 -6.89
C ALA A 28 2.65 1.78 -8.09
N ARG A 29 1.67 2.59 -8.50
CA ARG A 29 1.82 3.60 -9.57
C ARG A 29 2.34 4.94 -9.06
N VAL A 30 2.43 5.14 -7.76
CA VAL A 30 2.93 6.40 -7.18
C VAL A 30 4.44 6.48 -7.41
N PRO A 31 4.95 7.59 -7.98
CA PRO A 31 6.39 7.78 -8.16
C PRO A 31 7.16 7.68 -6.84
N GLY A 32 8.28 6.95 -6.84
CA GLY A 32 9.09 6.73 -5.64
C GLY A 32 8.68 5.49 -4.81
N VAL A 33 7.51 4.90 -5.06
CA VAL A 33 7.12 3.63 -4.45
C VAL A 33 7.89 2.49 -5.11
N ALA A 34 8.69 1.77 -4.32
CA ALA A 34 9.38 0.56 -4.72
C ALA A 34 8.48 -0.68 -4.55
N ARG A 35 7.66 -0.70 -3.49
CA ARG A 35 6.74 -1.81 -3.20
C ARG A 35 5.50 -1.30 -2.46
N ALA A 36 4.35 -1.86 -2.77
CA ALA A 36 3.13 -1.66 -2.00
C ALA A 36 2.45 -3.01 -1.76
N SER A 37 1.88 -3.21 -0.58
CA SER A 37 1.02 -4.35 -0.27
C SER A 37 -0.14 -3.89 0.60
N VAL A 38 -1.29 -4.54 0.43
CA VAL A 38 -2.50 -4.21 1.18
C VAL A 38 -3.05 -5.46 1.85
N ASN A 39 -3.42 -5.35 3.12
CA ASN A 39 -4.00 -6.43 3.89
C ASN A 39 -5.44 -6.07 4.30
N LEU A 40 -6.41 -6.84 3.80
CA LEU A 40 -7.83 -6.66 4.10
C LEU A 40 -8.16 -6.99 5.56
N ALA A 41 -7.53 -8.01 6.14
CA ALA A 41 -7.82 -8.46 7.50
C ALA A 41 -7.41 -7.43 8.56
N THR A 42 -6.41 -6.60 8.25
CA THR A 42 -5.94 -5.52 9.13
C THR A 42 -6.34 -4.14 8.66
N GLU A 43 -6.96 -4.02 7.48
CA GLU A 43 -7.31 -2.76 6.82
C GLU A 43 -6.10 -1.80 6.68
N ARG A 44 -4.91 -2.35 6.43
CA ARG A 44 -3.67 -1.57 6.31
C ARG A 44 -2.97 -1.78 4.97
N ALA A 45 -2.35 -0.72 4.49
CA ALA A 45 -1.40 -0.76 3.40
C ALA A 45 0.01 -0.48 3.91
N ARG A 46 0.97 -1.28 3.45
CA ARG A 46 2.39 -1.09 3.67
C ARG A 46 3.04 -0.64 2.37
N VAL A 47 3.75 0.47 2.42
CA VAL A 47 4.39 1.09 1.26
C VAL A 47 5.88 1.27 1.55
N GLU A 48 6.73 0.73 0.69
CA GLU A 48 8.17 0.91 0.70
C GLU A 48 8.52 1.91 -0.40
N ALA A 49 9.02 3.08 -0.01
CA ALA A 49 9.41 4.15 -0.93
C ALA A 49 10.89 4.47 -0.80
N ARG A 50 11.52 4.92 -1.89
CA ARG A 50 12.95 5.27 -1.94
C ARG A 50 13.17 6.60 -2.64
#